data_AF-A0A7Y1V7G7-F1
#
_entry.id   AF-A0A7Y1V7G7-F1
#
_cell.length_a   1.000
_cell.length_b   1.000
_cell.length_c   1.000
_cell.angle_alpha   90.00
_cell.angle_beta   90.00
_cell.angle_gamma   90.00
#
_symmetry.space_group_name_H-M   'P 1'
#
loop_
_entity.id
_entity.type
_entity.pdbx_description
1 polymer ?
#
loop_
_entity_poly.entity_id
_entity_poly.type
_entity_poly.pdbx_seq_one_letter_code
_entity_poly.pdbx_strand_id
1 'polypeptide(L)'
;MKVDLINQHANAFVSHLKQGYPEDELYRFECIQNFQTHWNLGTENLSQMFSHALSSTLSNRLWGGSRHSVKSMMLEFIAINPDYVRLAFRDLFTEDRDLVMRIDRFKVHCDELLLQLRSKDGRFNAHHHSTKSICMYLALRYPEDYCLFEYDVFVKALKKLGSTKLPAEYEIDRYMKVARIIHSFILKNGELPKQYARILHNSRFYDRPTLMMTLDFLQFVSIS
;
A
#
# COMPACT_ATOMS: atom_id res chain seq x y z
N MET A 1 16.51 -6.31 -15.69
CA MET A 1 15.25 -6.69 -16.35
C MET A 1 15.41 -6.43 -17.83
N LYS A 2 14.82 -7.27 -18.69
CA LYS A 2 14.85 -7.09 -20.15
C LYS A 2 13.59 -6.34 -20.59
N VAL A 3 13.76 -5.24 -21.34
CA VAL A 3 12.64 -4.39 -21.77
C VAL A 3 11.65 -5.17 -22.66
N ASP A 4 12.15 -6.03 -23.54
CA ASP A 4 11.28 -6.84 -24.42
C ASP A 4 10.37 -7.77 -23.62
N LEU A 5 10.86 -8.37 -22.53
CA LEU A 5 10.05 -9.20 -21.65
C LEU A 5 8.98 -8.38 -20.92
N ILE A 6 9.33 -7.18 -20.44
CA ILE A 6 8.36 -6.27 -19.83
C ILE A 6 7.25 -5.93 -20.82
N ASN A 7 7.59 -5.58 -22.06
CA ASN A 7 6.61 -5.24 -23.09
C ASN A 7 5.73 -6.44 -23.49
N GLN A 8 6.33 -7.62 -23.64
CA GLN A 8 5.60 -8.86 -23.92
C GLN A 8 4.58 -9.15 -22.83
N HIS A 9 5.00 -9.14 -21.56
CA HIS A 9 4.09 -9.36 -20.44
C HIS A 9 3.06 -8.25 -20.30
N ALA A 10 3.40 -6.98 -20.58
CA ALA A 10 2.44 -5.88 -20.52
C ALA A 10 1.32 -6.06 -21.55
N ASN A 11 1.64 -6.49 -22.78
CA ASN A 11 0.65 -6.81 -23.81
C ASN A 11 -0.24 -8.00 -23.43
N ALA A 12 0.35 -9.05 -22.84
CA ALA A 12 -0.38 -10.20 -22.33
C ALA A 12 -1.31 -9.79 -21.17
N PHE A 13 -0.84 -8.93 -20.27
CA PHE A 13 -1.61 -8.42 -19.15
C PHE A 13 -2.79 -7.56 -19.62
N VAL A 14 -2.59 -6.67 -20.60
CA VAL A 14 -3.70 -5.90 -21.22
C VAL A 14 -4.73 -6.84 -21.85
N SER A 15 -4.29 -7.90 -22.53
CA SER A 15 -5.20 -8.90 -23.10
C SER A 15 -5.99 -9.64 -22.01
N HIS A 16 -5.35 -9.95 -20.90
CA HIS A 16 -6.00 -10.54 -19.72
C HIS A 16 -7.05 -9.60 -19.12
N LEU A 17 -6.72 -8.32 -18.91
CA LEU A 17 -7.66 -7.32 -18.38
C LEU A 17 -8.90 -7.13 -19.28
N LYS A 18 -8.76 -7.31 -20.60
CA LYS A 18 -9.89 -7.26 -21.53
C LYS A 18 -10.86 -8.44 -21.38
N GLN A 19 -10.42 -9.56 -20.81
CA GLN A 19 -11.28 -10.70 -20.51
C GLN A 19 -12.07 -10.49 -19.21
N GLY A 20 -11.58 -9.62 -18.34
CA GLY A 20 -12.23 -9.24 -17.09
C GLY A 20 -11.21 -8.81 -16.05
N TYR A 21 -11.67 -8.07 -15.05
CA TYR A 21 -10.91 -7.75 -13.85
C TYR A 21 -11.66 -8.31 -12.63
N PRO A 22 -11.01 -9.03 -11.71
CA PRO A 22 -11.67 -9.57 -10.52
C PRO A 22 -12.28 -8.45 -9.67
N GLU A 23 -13.61 -8.44 -9.53
CA GLU A 23 -14.31 -7.39 -8.77
C GLU A 23 -13.85 -7.32 -7.31
N ASP A 24 -13.47 -8.46 -6.74
CA ASP A 24 -13.01 -8.55 -5.36
C ASP A 24 -11.63 -7.91 -5.13
N GLU A 25 -10.87 -7.64 -6.20
CA GLU A 25 -9.60 -6.90 -6.17
C GLU A 25 -9.77 -5.37 -6.30
N LEU A 26 -10.98 -4.88 -6.62
CA LEU A 26 -11.28 -3.45 -6.68
C LEU A 26 -11.18 -2.76 -5.31
N TYR A 27 -11.18 -3.52 -4.21
CA TYR A 27 -11.07 -2.99 -2.86
C TYR A 27 -9.81 -2.14 -2.66
N ARG A 28 -8.71 -2.44 -3.35
CA ARG A 28 -7.45 -1.67 -3.24
C ARG A 28 -7.67 -0.23 -3.69
N PHE A 29 -8.39 -0.03 -4.79
CA PHE A 29 -8.69 1.30 -5.34
C PHE A 29 -9.77 2.04 -4.54
N GLU A 30 -10.76 1.32 -3.98
CA GLU A 30 -11.71 1.91 -3.03
C GLU A 30 -11.00 2.38 -1.75
N CYS A 31 -10.06 1.57 -1.22
CA CYS A 31 -9.29 1.95 -0.04
C CYS A 31 -8.47 3.22 -0.29
N ILE A 32 -7.84 3.35 -1.46
CA ILE A 32 -7.13 4.59 -1.83
C ILE A 32 -8.12 5.76 -1.87
N GLN A 33 -9.26 5.61 -2.56
CA GLN A 33 -10.26 6.68 -2.66
C GLN A 33 -10.76 7.14 -1.27
N ASN A 34 -11.08 6.20 -0.40
CA ASN A 34 -11.53 6.48 0.96
C ASN A 34 -10.43 7.15 1.78
N PHE A 35 -9.18 6.69 1.66
CA PHE A 35 -8.06 7.32 2.35
C PHE A 35 -7.85 8.76 1.88
N GLN A 36 -7.79 8.98 0.57
CA GLN A 36 -7.59 10.32 -0.02
C GLN A 36 -8.72 11.29 0.34
N THR A 37 -9.97 10.80 0.40
CA THR A 37 -11.14 11.62 0.71
C THR A 37 -11.17 12.06 2.17
N HIS A 38 -10.80 11.17 3.10
CA HIS A 38 -11.03 11.41 4.53
C HIS A 38 -9.77 11.80 5.30
N TRP A 39 -8.56 11.50 4.80
CA TRP A 39 -7.34 11.65 5.59
C TRP A 39 -6.99 13.12 5.90
N ASN A 40 -7.18 13.50 7.16
CA ASN A 40 -6.84 14.83 7.64
C ASN A 40 -6.31 14.78 9.08
N LEU A 41 -4.98 14.88 9.25
CA LEU A 41 -4.32 14.92 10.56
C LEU A 41 -4.57 16.22 11.36
N GLY A 42 -5.30 17.20 10.83
CA GLY A 42 -5.71 18.41 11.53
C GLY A 42 -7.12 18.33 12.14
N THR A 43 -7.89 17.28 11.86
CA THR A 43 -9.25 17.12 12.39
C THR A 43 -9.29 16.97 13.91
N GLU A 44 -10.34 17.46 14.55
CA GLU A 44 -10.58 17.27 15.99
C GLU A 44 -10.78 15.78 16.32
N ASN A 45 -11.67 15.10 15.60
CA ASN A 45 -11.97 13.69 15.82
C ASN A 45 -11.08 12.77 14.98
N LEU A 46 -9.85 12.54 15.46
CA LEU A 46 -8.87 11.69 14.78
C LEU A 46 -9.35 10.25 14.59
N SER A 47 -10.08 9.71 15.57
CA SER A 47 -10.57 8.32 15.54
C SER A 47 -11.59 8.10 14.44
N GLN A 48 -12.55 9.03 14.30
CA GLN A 48 -13.53 8.99 13.22
C GLN A 48 -12.86 9.16 11.85
N MET A 49 -11.94 10.12 11.73
CA MET A 49 -11.18 10.32 10.50
C MET A 49 -10.44 9.05 10.09
N PHE A 50 -9.68 8.46 11.00
CA PHE A 50 -8.90 7.24 10.73
C PHE A 50 -9.81 6.06 10.35
N SER A 51 -10.96 5.94 11.04
CA SER A 51 -11.95 4.89 10.76
C SER A 51 -12.54 4.99 9.36
N HIS A 52 -12.82 6.21 8.88
CA HIS A 52 -13.32 6.47 7.52
C HIS A 52 -12.23 6.34 6.47
N ALA A 53 -11.02 6.82 6.74
CA ALA A 53 -9.89 6.73 5.83
C ALA A 53 -9.49 5.26 5.55
N LEU A 54 -9.48 4.41 6.58
CA LEU A 54 -9.25 2.96 6.43
C LEU A 54 -10.58 2.20 6.35
N SER A 55 -11.39 2.50 5.35
CA SER A 55 -12.66 1.78 5.13
C SER A 55 -12.75 1.25 3.70
N SER A 56 -13.51 0.18 3.54
CA SER A 56 -13.89 -0.37 2.24
C SER A 56 -15.17 -1.15 2.44
N THR A 57 -16.09 -1.02 1.49
CA THR A 57 -17.31 -1.84 1.47
C THR A 57 -17.12 -3.12 0.66
N LEU A 58 -16.00 -3.28 -0.05
CA LEU A 58 -15.60 -4.55 -0.69
C LEU A 58 -14.80 -5.45 0.26
N SER A 59 -13.76 -4.93 0.91
CA SER A 59 -12.88 -5.77 1.70
C SER A 59 -11.96 -5.00 2.66
N ASN A 60 -11.76 -5.58 3.85
CA ASN A 60 -10.85 -5.07 4.87
C ASN A 60 -9.46 -5.76 4.85
N ARG A 61 -9.13 -6.47 3.75
CA ARG A 61 -7.94 -7.31 3.63
C ARG A 61 -6.63 -6.54 3.83
N LEU A 62 -6.55 -5.27 3.41
CA LEU A 62 -5.31 -4.48 3.49
C LEU A 62 -4.74 -4.38 4.91
N TRP A 63 -5.60 -4.21 5.91
CA TRP A 63 -5.18 -4.05 7.31
C TRP A 63 -5.42 -5.29 8.16
N GLY A 64 -5.83 -6.42 7.58
CA GLY A 64 -6.05 -7.68 8.30
C GLY A 64 -7.42 -7.85 8.95
N GLY A 65 -8.44 -7.10 8.52
CA GLY A 65 -9.81 -7.22 9.03
C GLY A 65 -10.13 -6.33 10.23
N SER A 66 -11.21 -6.66 10.96
CA SER A 66 -11.77 -5.79 12.01
C SER A 66 -11.25 -6.04 13.42
N ARG A 67 -10.55 -7.15 13.66
CA ARG A 67 -10.04 -7.55 14.99
C ARG A 67 -8.56 -7.88 14.89
N HIS A 68 -7.81 -7.56 15.95
CA HIS A 68 -6.36 -7.84 16.04
C HIS A 68 -5.58 -7.37 14.80
N SER A 69 -6.00 -6.23 14.26
CA SER A 69 -5.56 -5.69 12.98
C SER A 69 -4.81 -4.38 13.22
N VAL A 70 -4.01 -3.93 12.25
CA VAL A 70 -3.30 -2.64 12.39
C VAL A 70 -4.29 -1.48 12.52
N LYS A 71 -5.46 -1.59 11.88
CA LYS A 71 -6.54 -0.62 12.04
C LYS A 71 -7.09 -0.62 13.46
N SER A 72 -7.46 -1.78 14.01
CA SER A 72 -8.02 -1.83 15.37
C SER A 72 -7.01 -1.34 16.40
N MET A 73 -5.74 -1.73 16.28
CA MET A 73 -4.68 -1.26 17.19
C MET A 73 -4.43 0.24 17.09
N MET A 74 -4.44 0.81 15.89
CA MET A 74 -4.25 2.25 15.73
C MET A 74 -5.41 3.06 16.34
N LEU A 75 -6.64 2.54 16.34
CA LEU A 75 -7.76 3.17 17.04
C LEU A 75 -7.57 3.18 18.56
N GLU A 76 -7.00 2.11 19.14
CA GLU A 76 -6.61 2.11 20.56
C GLU A 76 -5.51 3.14 20.84
N PHE A 77 -4.52 3.25 19.96
CA PHE A 77 -3.48 4.27 20.06
C PHE A 77 -4.03 5.69 20.00
N ILE A 78 -4.96 5.95 19.09
CA ILE A 78 -5.64 7.25 18.98
C ILE A 78 -6.43 7.56 20.24
N ALA A 79 -7.09 6.56 20.83
CA ALA A 79 -7.86 6.74 22.06
C ALA A 79 -6.98 7.10 23.27
N ILE A 80 -5.75 6.59 23.33
CA ILE A 80 -4.84 6.88 24.45
C ILE A 80 -4.04 8.18 24.27
N ASN A 81 -3.60 8.49 23.04
CA ASN A 81 -2.67 9.58 22.76
C ASN A 81 -2.76 10.02 21.29
N PRO A 82 -3.80 10.79 20.92
CA PRO A 82 -4.04 11.18 19.54
C PRO A 82 -2.93 12.07 18.97
N ASP A 83 -2.33 12.94 19.79
CA ASP A 83 -1.27 13.86 19.33
C ASP A 83 0.01 13.12 18.98
N TYR A 84 0.36 12.09 19.76
CA TYR A 84 1.51 11.24 19.46
C TYR A 84 1.28 10.41 18.18
N VAL A 85 0.04 9.96 17.94
CA VAL A 85 -0.32 9.33 16.65
C VAL A 85 -0.19 10.31 15.48
N ARG A 86 -0.60 11.57 15.64
CA ARG A 86 -0.40 12.61 14.60
C ARG A 86 1.09 12.82 14.32
N LEU A 87 1.91 12.90 15.36
CA LEU A 87 3.37 13.00 15.22
C LEU A 87 3.92 11.82 14.42
N ALA A 88 3.55 10.58 14.79
CA ALA A 88 4.02 9.38 14.12
C ALA A 88 3.68 9.38 12.62
N PHE A 89 2.44 9.73 12.25
CA PHE A 89 2.06 9.80 10.84
C PHE A 89 2.70 10.97 10.09
N ARG A 90 2.94 12.12 10.74
CA ARG A 90 3.71 13.23 10.12
C ARG A 90 5.14 12.79 9.82
N ASP A 91 5.80 12.12 10.76
CA ASP A 91 7.15 11.58 10.60
C ASP A 91 7.22 10.45 9.56
N LEU A 92 6.15 9.68 9.38
CA LEU A 92 6.07 8.68 8.30
C LEU A 92 5.89 9.34 6.93
N PHE A 93 5.03 10.35 6.84
CA PHE A 93 4.61 10.94 5.56
C PHE A 93 5.44 12.13 5.10
N THR A 94 6.40 12.59 5.89
CA THR A 94 7.41 13.53 5.43
C THR A 94 8.31 12.87 4.38
N GLU A 95 8.60 13.55 3.28
CA GLU A 95 9.46 13.02 2.21
C GLU A 95 10.89 13.61 2.24
N ASP A 96 11.21 14.39 3.27
CA ASP A 96 12.52 15.02 3.50
C ASP A 96 13.58 14.04 4.06
N ARG A 97 13.19 12.80 4.35
CA ARG A 97 14.03 11.78 4.99
C ARG A 97 13.96 10.44 4.25
N ASP A 98 15.01 9.65 4.44
CA ASP A 98 15.13 8.29 3.92
C ASP A 98 13.91 7.40 4.28
N LEU A 99 13.47 6.58 3.32
CA LEU A 99 12.27 5.76 3.46
C LEU A 99 12.42 4.72 4.58
N VAL A 100 13.54 4.00 4.62
CA VAL A 100 13.77 2.98 5.65
C VAL A 100 13.80 3.62 7.03
N MET A 101 14.47 4.77 7.17
CA MET A 101 14.46 5.53 8.43
C MET A 101 13.05 5.92 8.90
N ARG A 102 12.19 6.37 7.99
CA ARG A 102 10.80 6.74 8.32
C ARG A 102 9.97 5.53 8.75
N ILE A 103 10.13 4.40 8.05
CA ILE A 103 9.45 3.15 8.39
C ILE A 103 9.87 2.66 9.77
N ASP A 104 11.18 2.64 10.05
CA ASP A 104 11.69 2.14 11.32
C ASP A 104 11.33 3.07 12.48
N ARG A 105 11.38 4.39 12.26
CA ARG A 105 10.88 5.35 13.26
C ARG A 105 9.40 5.17 13.55
N PHE A 106 8.57 4.90 12.53
CA PHE A 106 7.16 4.64 12.76
C PHE A 106 6.92 3.38 13.60
N LYS A 107 7.75 2.33 13.46
CA LYS A 107 7.71 1.16 14.34
C LYS A 107 8.03 1.54 15.79
N VAL A 108 9.08 2.33 16.01
CA VAL A 108 9.44 2.82 17.34
C VAL A 108 8.29 3.61 17.98
N HIS A 109 7.63 4.49 17.22
CA HIS A 109 6.44 5.19 17.71
C HIS A 109 5.31 4.23 18.11
N CYS A 110 5.09 3.16 17.34
CA CYS A 110 4.11 2.13 17.68
C CYS A 110 4.49 1.33 18.93
N ASP A 111 5.78 1.06 19.14
CA ASP A 111 6.29 0.41 20.36
C ASP A 111 6.06 1.28 21.60
N GLU A 112 6.34 2.58 21.51
CA GLU A 112 6.09 3.54 22.60
C GLU A 112 4.60 3.67 22.94
N LEU A 113 3.74 3.73 21.92
CA LEU A 113 2.28 3.72 22.11
C LEU A 113 1.79 2.41 22.73
N LEU A 114 2.37 1.27 22.34
CA LEU A 114 2.04 -0.02 22.93
C LEU A 114 2.43 -0.08 24.41
N LEU A 115 3.58 0.47 24.80
CA LEU A 115 3.99 0.56 26.20
C LEU A 115 3.01 1.41 27.01
N GLN A 116 2.61 2.57 26.48
CA GLN A 116 1.59 3.42 27.10
C GLN A 116 0.25 2.67 27.26
N LEU A 117 -0.19 1.96 26.22
CA LEU A 117 -1.43 1.19 26.23
C LEU A 117 -1.37 0.04 27.26
N ARG A 118 -0.28 -0.72 27.29
CA ARG A 118 -0.03 -1.80 28.26
C ARG A 118 -0.05 -1.34 29.70
N SER A 119 0.47 -0.14 29.97
CA SER A 119 0.46 0.45 31.31
C SER A 119 -0.96 0.70 31.84
N LYS A 120 -1.94 0.87 30.95
CA LYS A 120 -3.36 1.08 31.26
C LYS A 120 -4.17 -0.23 31.21
N ASP A 121 -3.87 -1.09 30.24
CA ASP A 121 -4.52 -2.39 30.06
C ASP A 121 -3.47 -3.44 29.62
N GLY A 122 -3.12 -4.33 30.56
CA GLY A 122 -2.09 -5.36 30.35
C GLY A 122 -2.44 -6.44 29.32
N ARG A 123 -3.63 -6.42 28.71
CA ARG A 123 -4.00 -7.40 27.67
C ARG A 123 -3.33 -7.12 26.32
N PHE A 124 -2.90 -5.89 26.07
CA PHE A 124 -2.34 -5.49 24.77
C PHE A 124 -0.88 -5.93 24.61
N ASN A 125 -0.63 -7.07 23.98
CA ASN A 125 0.72 -7.63 23.87
C ASN A 125 1.38 -7.47 22.50
N ALA A 126 0.73 -6.89 21.50
CA ALA A 126 1.35 -6.59 20.21
C ALA A 126 0.61 -5.44 19.52
N HIS A 127 1.32 -4.69 18.68
CA HIS A 127 0.72 -3.64 17.84
C HIS A 127 0.51 -4.08 16.39
N HIS A 128 1.05 -5.24 15.98
CA HIS A 128 0.88 -5.86 14.65
C HIS A 128 1.39 -5.06 13.44
N HIS A 129 2.06 -3.91 13.64
CA HIS A 129 2.57 -3.09 12.54
C HIS A 129 3.91 -3.63 12.03
N SER A 130 3.86 -4.40 10.94
CA SER A 130 5.04 -4.82 10.18
C SER A 130 5.42 -3.79 9.11
N THR A 131 6.61 -3.94 8.51
CA THR A 131 7.01 -3.17 7.32
C THR A 131 5.93 -3.18 6.24
N LYS A 132 5.26 -4.32 6.01
CA LYS A 132 4.18 -4.44 5.03
C LYS A 132 3.01 -3.50 5.31
N SER A 133 2.53 -3.45 6.56
CA SER A 133 1.46 -2.52 6.95
C SER A 133 1.87 -1.05 6.92
N ILE A 134 3.15 -0.74 7.18
CA ILE A 134 3.64 0.63 7.11
C ILE A 134 3.72 1.09 5.65
N CYS A 135 4.21 0.23 4.75
CA CYS A 135 4.15 0.45 3.31
C CYS A 135 2.71 0.59 2.80
N MET A 136 1.73 -0.11 3.40
CA MET A 136 0.31 0.10 3.09
C MET A 136 -0.13 1.54 3.38
N TYR A 137 0.22 2.12 4.54
CA TYR A 137 -0.12 3.53 4.82
C TYR A 137 0.49 4.49 3.79
N LEU A 138 1.75 4.26 3.42
CA LEU A 138 2.43 5.04 2.37
C LEU A 138 1.74 4.90 1.02
N ALA A 139 1.38 3.67 0.62
CA ALA A 139 0.70 3.39 -0.64
C ALA A 139 -0.73 3.94 -0.69
N LEU A 140 -1.41 4.09 0.45
CA LEU A 140 -2.72 4.75 0.51
C LEU A 140 -2.58 6.27 0.43
N ARG A 141 -1.54 6.85 1.06
CA ARG A 141 -1.30 8.30 1.10
C ARG A 141 -0.72 8.85 -0.20
N TYR A 142 0.21 8.13 -0.80
CA TYR A 142 0.97 8.52 -1.99
C TYR A 142 0.97 7.33 -2.99
N PRO A 143 -0.19 6.98 -3.55
CA PRO A 143 -0.35 5.76 -4.35
C PRO A 143 0.43 5.77 -5.68
N GLU A 144 0.87 6.93 -6.13
CA GLU A 144 1.76 7.10 -7.30
C GLU A 144 3.22 6.75 -6.98
N ASP A 145 3.64 6.89 -5.71
CA ASP A 145 5.05 6.81 -5.31
C ASP A 145 5.43 5.53 -4.54
N TYR A 146 4.44 4.94 -3.85
CA TYR A 146 4.62 3.73 -3.04
C TYR A 146 3.66 2.61 -3.44
N CYS A 147 4.19 1.39 -3.43
CA CYS A 147 3.47 0.15 -3.72
C CYS A 147 3.19 -0.62 -2.43
N LEU A 148 2.16 -1.47 -2.40
CA LEU A 148 2.05 -2.48 -1.33
C LEU A 148 3.28 -3.39 -1.37
N PHE A 149 3.77 -3.78 -0.20
CA PHE A 149 4.97 -4.59 -0.09
C PHE A 149 4.64 -6.08 -0.15
N GLU A 150 4.67 -6.65 -1.36
CA GLU A 150 4.50 -8.08 -1.64
C GLU A 150 5.80 -8.68 -2.19
N TYR A 151 6.75 -9.00 -1.31
CA TYR A 151 8.12 -9.37 -1.68
C TYR A 151 8.17 -10.65 -2.54
N ASP A 152 7.46 -11.70 -2.15
CA ASP A 152 7.50 -12.99 -2.87
C ASP A 152 6.98 -12.87 -4.30
N VAL A 153 5.86 -12.16 -4.49
CA VAL A 153 5.28 -11.87 -5.81
C VAL A 153 6.28 -11.09 -6.65
N PHE A 154 6.85 -10.04 -6.08
CA PHE A 154 7.81 -9.18 -6.74
C PHE A 154 9.05 -9.95 -7.19
N VAL A 155 9.65 -10.78 -6.34
CA VAL A 155 10.84 -11.57 -6.68
C VAL A 155 10.54 -12.58 -7.79
N LYS A 156 9.40 -13.29 -7.72
CA LYS A 156 8.97 -14.22 -8.77
C LYS A 156 8.80 -13.52 -10.11
N ALA A 157 8.14 -12.36 -10.10
CA ALA A 157 7.94 -11.56 -11.30
C ALA A 157 9.27 -11.04 -11.87
N LEU A 158 10.17 -10.50 -11.04
CA LEU A 158 11.47 -10.01 -11.49
C LEU A 158 12.33 -11.08 -12.17
N LYS A 159 12.29 -12.33 -11.69
CA LYS A 159 12.99 -13.45 -12.33
C LYS A 159 12.46 -13.68 -13.75
N LYS A 160 11.13 -13.68 -13.93
CA LYS A 160 10.48 -13.82 -15.25
C LYS A 160 10.75 -12.63 -16.17
N LEU A 161 10.88 -11.43 -15.62
CA LEU A 161 11.33 -10.24 -16.35
C LEU A 161 12.85 -10.23 -16.63
N GLY A 162 13.55 -11.33 -16.36
CA GLY A 162 14.97 -11.51 -16.66
C GLY A 162 15.90 -10.66 -15.78
N SER A 163 15.51 -10.38 -14.52
CA SER A 163 16.42 -9.76 -13.56
C SER A 163 17.39 -10.78 -12.98
N THR A 164 18.68 -10.46 -13.01
CA THR A 164 19.75 -11.28 -12.41
C THR A 164 20.17 -10.79 -11.02
N LYS A 165 19.81 -9.54 -10.67
CA LYS A 165 20.08 -8.93 -9.36
C LYS A 165 18.75 -8.62 -8.68
N LEU A 166 18.36 -9.48 -7.75
CA LEU A 166 17.13 -9.35 -6.99
C LEU A 166 17.40 -8.53 -5.73
N PRO A 167 16.54 -7.56 -5.38
CA PRO A 167 16.61 -6.93 -4.06
C PRO A 167 16.36 -7.97 -2.96
N ALA A 168 17.06 -7.86 -1.84
CA ALA A 168 16.73 -8.56 -0.61
C ALA A 168 15.48 -7.94 0.03
N GLU A 169 14.82 -8.68 0.93
CA GLU A 169 13.55 -8.27 1.53
C GLU A 169 13.66 -6.98 2.35
N TYR A 170 14.81 -6.72 2.97
CA TYR A 170 15.07 -5.49 3.71
C TYR A 170 15.42 -4.28 2.81
N GLU A 171 15.68 -4.48 1.52
CA GLU A 171 16.01 -3.40 0.57
C GLU A 171 14.74 -2.67 0.07
N ILE A 172 13.96 -2.10 1.00
CA ILE A 172 12.66 -1.47 0.71
C ILE A 172 12.78 -0.34 -0.32
N ASP A 173 13.81 0.50 -0.22
CA ASP A 173 14.07 1.55 -1.22
C ASP A 173 14.23 0.99 -2.63
N ARG A 174 14.93 -0.13 -2.75
CA ARG A 174 15.18 -0.77 -4.04
C ARG A 174 13.92 -1.43 -4.57
N TYR A 175 13.10 -2.04 -3.70
CA TYR A 175 11.77 -2.51 -4.04
C TYR A 175 10.93 -1.39 -4.66
N MET A 176 10.79 -0.26 -3.95
CA MET A 176 9.98 0.87 -4.40
C MET A 176 10.51 1.50 -5.69
N LYS A 177 11.83 1.67 -5.82
CA LYS A 177 12.47 2.18 -7.04
C LYS A 177 12.19 1.29 -8.24
N VAL A 178 12.33 -0.02 -8.09
CA VAL A 178 12.07 -0.98 -9.17
C VAL A 178 10.58 -1.00 -9.53
N ALA A 179 9.68 -0.96 -8.54
CA ALA A 179 8.24 -0.87 -8.78
C ALA A 179 7.91 0.38 -9.62
N ARG A 180 8.45 1.57 -9.28
CA ARG A 180 8.27 2.79 -10.09
C ARG A 180 8.86 2.69 -11.49
N ILE A 181 10.02 2.05 -11.66
CA ILE A 181 10.60 1.81 -12.98
C ILE A 181 9.65 0.96 -13.81
N ILE A 182 9.15 -0.16 -13.27
CA ILE A 182 8.19 -1.03 -13.97
C ILE A 182 6.91 -0.25 -14.28
N HIS A 183 6.39 0.53 -13.33
CA HIS A 183 5.24 1.41 -13.52
C HIS A 183 5.41 2.31 -14.75
N SER A 184 6.56 3.00 -14.85
CA SER A 184 6.86 3.86 -15.99
C SER A 184 6.91 3.13 -17.32
N PHE A 185 7.35 1.87 -17.35
CA PHE A 185 7.36 1.06 -18.57
C PHE A 185 5.96 0.60 -18.96
N ILE A 186 5.18 0.08 -18.00
CA ILE A 186 3.84 -0.45 -18.31
C ILE A 186 2.85 0.66 -18.68
N LEU A 187 3.02 1.89 -18.17
CA LEU A 187 2.19 3.02 -18.59
C LEU A 187 2.47 3.45 -20.04
N LYS A 188 3.71 3.28 -20.54
CA LYS A 188 4.05 3.57 -21.95
C LYS A 188 3.32 2.65 -22.94
N ASN A 189 2.78 1.52 -22.48
CA ASN A 189 1.94 0.64 -23.30
C ASN A 189 0.70 1.38 -23.84
N GLY A 190 0.24 2.46 -23.18
CA GLY A 190 -0.86 3.32 -23.63
C GLY A 190 -2.25 2.69 -23.55
N GLU A 191 -2.36 1.37 -23.74
CA GLU A 191 -3.60 0.61 -23.58
C GLU A 191 -3.89 0.24 -22.14
N LEU A 192 -2.84 0.00 -21.33
CA LEU A 192 -3.01 -0.33 -19.91
C LEU A 192 -3.78 0.75 -19.13
N PRO A 193 -3.40 2.05 -19.20
CA PRO A 193 -4.15 3.10 -18.52
C PRO A 193 -5.61 3.19 -19.00
N LYS A 194 -5.86 2.95 -20.30
CA LYS A 194 -7.22 2.95 -20.85
C LYS A 194 -8.06 1.80 -20.31
N GLN A 195 -7.49 0.62 -20.09
CA GLN A 195 -8.23 -0.48 -19.46
C GLN A 195 -8.58 -0.15 -18.01
N TYR A 196 -7.61 0.36 -17.23
CA TYR A 196 -7.90 0.76 -15.86
C TYR A 196 -8.92 1.89 -15.76
N ALA A 197 -8.89 2.89 -16.65
CA ALA A 197 -9.91 3.94 -16.69
C ALA A 197 -11.33 3.37 -16.93
N ARG A 198 -11.46 2.29 -17.70
CA ARG A 198 -12.75 1.59 -17.89
C ARG A 198 -13.14 0.78 -16.66
N ILE A 199 -12.20 0.07 -16.06
CA ILE A 199 -12.43 -0.75 -14.86
C ILE A 199 -12.84 0.15 -13.69
N LEU A 200 -12.18 1.30 -13.53
CA LEU A 200 -12.29 2.22 -12.41
C LEU A 200 -13.19 3.42 -12.71
N HIS A 201 -14.10 3.32 -13.69
CA HIS A 201 -14.97 4.44 -14.13
C HIS A 201 -15.95 4.97 -13.06
N ASN A 202 -16.12 4.24 -11.95
CA ASN A 202 -16.99 4.63 -10.85
C ASN A 202 -16.23 5.51 -9.85
N SER A 203 -16.80 6.64 -9.45
CA SER A 203 -16.21 7.61 -8.52
C SER A 203 -15.87 7.06 -7.13
N ARG A 204 -16.37 5.86 -6.80
CA ARG A 204 -15.98 5.11 -5.60
C ARG A 204 -14.53 4.63 -5.63
N PHE A 205 -13.90 4.57 -6.80
CA PHE A 205 -12.54 4.08 -6.97
C PHE A 205 -11.58 5.21 -7.33
N TYR A 206 -10.35 5.11 -6.85
CA TYR A 206 -9.29 6.03 -7.24
C TYR A 206 -8.85 5.72 -8.67
N ASP A 207 -9.04 6.66 -9.59
CA ASP A 207 -8.99 6.43 -11.04
C ASP A 207 -7.69 6.87 -11.71
N ARG A 208 -6.77 7.51 -10.96
CA ARG A 208 -5.45 7.89 -11.49
C ARG A 208 -4.51 6.69 -11.55
N PRO A 209 -3.45 6.73 -12.38
CA PRO A 209 -2.42 5.71 -12.39
C PRO A 209 -1.76 5.58 -11.01
N THR A 210 -1.72 4.36 -10.48
CA THR A 210 -1.09 4.06 -9.18
C THR A 210 -0.21 2.82 -9.27
N LEU A 211 0.67 2.65 -8.30
CA LEU A 211 1.49 1.45 -8.17
C LEU A 211 0.68 0.19 -7.84
N MET A 212 -0.63 0.29 -7.53
CA MET A 212 -1.50 -0.90 -7.46
C MET A 212 -1.61 -1.59 -8.82
N MET A 213 -1.66 -0.83 -9.91
CA MET A 213 -1.64 -1.38 -11.27
C MET A 213 -0.33 -2.13 -11.55
N THR A 214 0.78 -1.64 -10.98
CA THR A 214 2.07 -2.34 -11.05
C THR A 214 2.05 -3.61 -10.23
N LEU A 215 1.43 -3.62 -9.05
CA LEU A 215 1.27 -4.83 -8.26
C LEU A 215 0.45 -5.89 -9.00
N ASP A 216 -0.68 -5.51 -9.61
CA ASP A 216 -1.50 -6.44 -10.39
C ASP A 216 -0.70 -7.02 -11.57
N PHE A 217 0.07 -6.17 -12.27
CA PHE A 217 0.99 -6.62 -13.32
C PHE A 217 2.02 -7.62 -12.78
N LEU A 218 2.65 -7.33 -11.64
CA LEU A 218 3.63 -8.23 -11.02
C LEU A 218 2.97 -9.54 -10.58
N GLN A 219 1.74 -9.51 -10.04
CA GLN A 219 0.96 -10.70 -9.69
C GLN A 219 0.72 -11.55 -10.93
N PHE A 220 0.23 -10.96 -12.03
CA PHE A 220 0.04 -11.63 -13.32
C PHE A 220 1.34 -12.26 -13.84
N VAL A 221 2.45 -11.51 -13.86
CA VAL A 221 3.74 -12.03 -14.29
C VAL A 221 4.19 -13.18 -13.39
N SER A 222 4.02 -13.07 -12.07
CA SER A 222 4.51 -14.08 -11.11
C SER A 222 3.90 -15.47 -11.31
N ILE A 223 2.70 -15.57 -11.91
CA ILE A 223 1.98 -16.84 -12.14
C ILE A 223 1.90 -17.28 -13.61
N SER A 224 2.28 -16.42 -14.57
CA SER A 224 2.22 -16.72 -16.02
C SER A 224 3.36 -17.57 -16.59
#